data_AF-A0A9E2YR30-F1
#
_entry.id   AF-A0A9E2YR30-F1
#
_cell.length_a   1.000
_cell.length_b   1.000
_cell.length_c   1.000
_cell.angle_alpha   90.00
_cell.angle_beta   90.00
_cell.angle_gamma   90.00
#
_symmetry.space_group_name_H-M   'P 1'
#
loop_
_entity.id
_entity.type
_entity.pdbx_description
1 polymer ?
#
loop_
_entity_poly.entity_id
_entity_poly.type
_entity_poly.pdbx_seq_one_letter_code
_entity_poly.pdbx_strand_id
1 'polypeptide(L)'
;FEGGLTAVIWTDVVQMFLYVAGAVLSFFVILRQIPGGWPHVIDLASAAHKFQVFDFRLGTASEFFARSYSFWAGVLGGCFLTTASHGTEQLMVQRLLAARSEGESRAALFSSWFVIFFQFALFLLIGVLLFVHYKDLSLPSPAVKDSLYPAFIWNNLPPGIAGLVIAAILAAGMSNLSAALNALASTTIIDFYKPLVTARRREVSEAEFLRLARYATIAWGAILFAIGFVARSWGSVLEAGLTIASILYGSLLGVFLLGLLTHRVQENAAMIAMVCGLLTMLYVKAFTHIAFTWYVMIGTAVTFTTGLLASYVPFAVQDRSSHANVSSR
;
A
#
# COMPACT_ATOMS: atom_id res chain seq x y z
N PHE A 1 8.90 19.07 14.94
CA PHE A 1 9.39 17.86 14.24
C PHE A 1 10.91 17.91 14.28
N GLU A 2 11.53 17.45 15.37
CA GLU A 2 12.97 17.70 15.65
C GLU A 2 13.95 16.69 15.04
N GLY A 3 13.49 15.65 14.33
CA GLY A 3 14.36 14.56 13.84
C GLY A 3 14.65 14.53 12.33
N GLY A 4 13.90 15.29 11.51
CA GLY A 4 13.99 15.22 10.05
C GLY A 4 13.73 13.82 9.45
N LEU A 5 13.88 13.69 8.13
CA LEU A 5 13.71 12.42 7.40
C LEU A 5 14.66 11.32 7.90
N THR A 6 15.86 11.70 8.32
CA THR A 6 16.89 10.77 8.81
C THR A 6 16.47 10.05 10.08
N ALA A 7 15.93 10.76 11.08
CA ALA A 7 15.45 10.11 12.31
C ALA A 7 14.30 9.13 12.01
N VAL A 8 13.39 9.49 11.10
CA VAL A 8 12.29 8.61 10.68
C VAL A 8 12.83 7.32 10.06
N ILE A 9 13.83 7.42 9.18
CA ILE A 9 14.48 6.25 8.57
C ILE A 9 15.12 5.36 9.64
N TRP A 10 15.84 5.93 10.61
CA TRP A 10 16.44 5.13 11.69
C TRP A 10 15.39 4.45 12.56
N THR A 11 14.28 5.13 12.87
CA THR A 11 13.18 4.49 13.62
C THR A 11 12.56 3.34 12.83
N ASP A 12 12.36 3.50 11.53
CA ASP A 12 11.82 2.43 10.67
C ASP A 12 12.77 1.21 10.62
N VAL A 13 14.10 1.45 10.56
CA VAL A 13 15.11 0.37 10.58
C VAL A 13 15.08 -0.41 11.90
N VAL A 14 15.02 0.29 13.05
CA VAL A 14 14.93 -0.37 14.36
C VAL A 14 13.63 -1.16 14.47
N GLN A 15 12.50 -0.59 14.05
CA GLN A 15 11.21 -1.28 14.04
C GLN A 15 11.25 -2.53 13.16
N MET A 16 11.85 -2.44 11.98
CA MET A 16 12.05 -3.57 11.07
C MET A 16 12.83 -4.69 11.72
N PHE A 17 13.98 -4.38 12.31
CA PHE A 17 14.80 -5.37 12.99
C PHE A 17 14.02 -6.05 14.13
N LEU A 18 13.30 -5.26 14.96
CA LEU A 18 12.56 -5.77 16.10
C LEU A 18 11.42 -6.71 15.70
N TYR A 19 10.58 -6.34 14.73
CA TYR A 19 9.48 -7.22 14.34
C TYR A 19 9.98 -8.46 13.56
N VAL A 20 11.04 -8.35 12.76
CA VAL A 20 11.62 -9.50 12.05
C VAL A 20 12.28 -10.46 13.03
N ALA A 21 13.06 -9.96 13.99
CA ALA A 21 13.64 -10.79 15.04
C ALA A 21 12.54 -11.46 15.89
N GLY A 22 11.47 -10.73 16.20
CA GLY A 22 10.28 -11.29 16.84
C GLY A 22 9.61 -12.39 16.03
N ALA A 23 9.56 -12.25 14.71
CA ALA A 23 9.02 -13.26 13.80
C ALA A 23 9.90 -14.51 13.73
N VAL A 24 11.22 -14.35 13.66
CA VAL A 24 12.16 -15.48 13.70
C VAL A 24 12.04 -16.23 15.03
N LEU A 25 11.97 -15.51 16.16
CA LEU A 25 11.76 -16.14 17.45
C LEU A 25 10.42 -16.88 17.51
N SER A 26 9.34 -16.23 17.05
CA SER A 26 8.00 -16.82 17.02
C SER A 26 7.98 -18.11 16.20
N PHE A 27 8.64 -18.13 15.04
CA PHE A 27 8.80 -19.33 14.22
C PHE A 27 9.37 -20.51 15.02
N PHE A 28 10.48 -20.30 15.73
CA PHE A 28 11.10 -21.37 16.53
C PHE A 28 10.26 -21.76 17.76
N VAL A 29 9.57 -20.81 18.38
CA VAL A 29 8.68 -21.08 19.53
C VAL A 29 7.49 -21.92 19.10
N ILE A 30 6.79 -21.54 18.01
CA ILE A 30 5.66 -22.32 17.49
C ILE A 30 6.14 -23.73 17.12
N LEU A 31 7.26 -23.84 16.42
CA LEU A 31 7.79 -25.13 15.99
C LEU A 31 8.11 -26.07 17.16
N ARG A 32 8.61 -25.53 18.28
CA ARG A 32 8.86 -26.31 19.51
C ARG A 32 7.58 -26.75 20.23
N GLN A 33 6.48 -26.02 20.05
CA GLN A 33 5.19 -26.36 20.64
C GLN A 33 4.41 -27.40 19.83
N ILE A 34 4.84 -27.72 18.60
CA ILE A 34 4.22 -28.73 17.75
C ILE A 34 4.86 -30.10 18.04
N PRO A 35 4.11 -31.09 18.57
CA PRO A 35 4.61 -32.45 18.74
C PRO A 35 5.07 -33.04 17.41
N GLY A 36 6.26 -33.65 17.38
CA GLY A 36 6.86 -34.16 16.14
C GLY A 36 7.61 -33.10 15.31
N GLY A 37 7.53 -31.82 15.67
CA GLY A 37 8.34 -30.74 15.09
C GLY A 37 8.15 -30.57 13.58
N TRP A 38 9.24 -30.23 12.88
CA TRP A 38 9.20 -29.90 11.45
C TRP A 38 8.72 -31.04 10.54
N PRO A 39 9.10 -32.33 10.76
CA PRO A 39 8.54 -33.44 9.98
C PRO A 39 7.01 -33.51 10.03
N HIS A 40 6.41 -33.39 11.22
CA HIS A 40 4.95 -33.39 11.37
C HIS A 40 4.30 -32.20 10.66
N VAL A 41 4.93 -31.02 10.73
CA VAL A 41 4.50 -29.83 9.98
C VAL A 41 4.47 -30.12 8.47
N ILE A 42 5.53 -30.73 7.93
CA ILE A 42 5.59 -31.08 6.51
C ILE A 42 4.45 -32.03 6.14
N ASP A 43 4.25 -33.11 6.90
CA ASP A 43 3.25 -34.13 6.58
C ASP A 43 1.83 -33.53 6.58
N LEU A 44 1.46 -32.81 7.64
CA LEU A 44 0.12 -32.27 7.80
C LEU A 44 -0.17 -31.12 6.84
N ALA A 45 0.80 -30.22 6.63
CA ALA A 45 0.62 -29.06 5.77
C ALA A 45 0.73 -29.41 4.27
N SER A 46 1.57 -30.39 3.90
CA SER A 46 1.64 -30.89 2.51
C SER A 46 0.35 -31.60 2.11
N ALA A 47 -0.20 -32.44 2.99
CA ALA A 47 -1.50 -33.08 2.77
C ALA A 47 -2.65 -32.06 2.62
N ALA A 48 -2.51 -30.87 3.22
CA ALA A 48 -3.45 -29.76 3.08
C ALA A 48 -3.08 -28.76 1.96
N HIS A 49 -2.11 -29.11 1.10
CA HIS A 49 -1.62 -28.29 -0.02
C HIS A 49 -1.12 -26.88 0.38
N LYS A 50 -0.65 -26.70 1.61
CA LYS A 50 -0.20 -25.39 2.13
C LYS A 50 1.16 -24.93 1.62
N PHE A 51 1.94 -25.83 1.02
CA PHE A 51 3.24 -25.52 0.40
C PHE A 51 3.16 -25.28 -1.12
N GLN A 52 1.95 -25.15 -1.68
CA GLN A 52 1.82 -24.79 -3.09
C GLN A 52 2.23 -23.33 -3.29
N VAL A 53 3.43 -23.11 -3.83
CA VAL A 53 4.00 -21.78 -4.09
C VAL A 53 3.45 -21.17 -5.39
N PHE A 54 3.34 -21.99 -6.44
CA PHE A 54 2.91 -21.52 -7.75
C PHE A 54 1.59 -22.17 -8.18
N ASP A 55 0.69 -21.34 -8.70
CA ASP A 55 -0.54 -21.76 -9.35
C ASP A 55 -0.58 -21.21 -10.78
N PHE A 56 -0.29 -22.07 -11.76
CA PHE A 56 -0.24 -21.74 -13.19
C PHE A 56 -1.56 -22.01 -13.93
N ARG A 57 -2.64 -22.35 -13.22
CA ARG A 57 -3.92 -22.72 -13.85
C ARG A 57 -4.50 -21.56 -14.67
N LEU A 58 -4.76 -21.82 -15.95
CA LEU A 58 -5.30 -20.82 -16.88
C LEU A 58 -6.83 -20.80 -16.97
N GLY A 59 -7.51 -21.92 -16.65
CA GLY A 59 -8.98 -21.98 -16.51
C GLY A 59 -9.76 -21.39 -17.69
N THR A 60 -11.03 -21.05 -17.43
CA THR A 60 -11.80 -20.15 -18.30
C THR A 60 -11.41 -18.69 -18.02
N ALA A 61 -11.75 -17.76 -18.92
CA ALA A 61 -11.43 -16.34 -18.72
C ALA A 61 -12.00 -15.79 -17.39
N SER A 62 -13.24 -16.17 -17.03
CA SER A 62 -13.84 -15.75 -15.76
C SER A 62 -13.07 -16.29 -14.55
N GLU A 63 -12.66 -17.56 -14.57
CA GLU A 63 -11.84 -18.14 -13.50
C GLU A 63 -10.44 -17.53 -13.42
N PHE A 64 -9.84 -17.24 -14.58
CA PHE A 64 -8.51 -16.65 -14.67
C PHE A 64 -8.46 -15.29 -13.96
N PHE A 65 -9.41 -14.40 -14.28
CA PHE A 65 -9.46 -13.07 -13.69
C PHE A 65 -10.01 -13.07 -12.26
N ALA A 66 -10.80 -14.06 -11.84
CA ALA A 66 -11.33 -14.14 -10.49
C ALA A 66 -10.34 -14.68 -9.43
N ARG A 67 -9.23 -15.31 -9.85
CA ARG A 67 -8.22 -15.85 -8.93
C ARG A 67 -7.22 -14.78 -8.51
N SER A 68 -7.33 -14.32 -7.26
CA SER A 68 -6.40 -13.34 -6.67
C SER A 68 -4.96 -13.86 -6.59
N TYR A 69 -4.77 -15.11 -6.16
CA TYR A 69 -3.46 -15.69 -5.88
C TYR A 69 -3.04 -16.74 -6.93
N SER A 70 -2.90 -16.32 -8.19
CA SER A 70 -2.30 -17.11 -9.26
C SER A 70 -0.91 -16.59 -9.63
N PHE A 71 -0.09 -17.39 -10.30
CA PHE A 71 1.23 -16.96 -10.78
C PHE A 71 1.11 -15.72 -11.68
N TRP A 72 0.17 -15.74 -12.62
CA TRP A 72 -0.04 -14.66 -13.59
C TRP A 72 -0.54 -13.38 -12.94
N ALA A 73 -1.52 -13.49 -12.04
CA ALA A 73 -2.02 -12.36 -11.26
C ALA A 73 -0.91 -11.77 -10.37
N GLY A 74 -0.05 -12.61 -9.78
CA GLY A 74 1.09 -12.18 -8.98
C GLY A 74 2.15 -11.44 -9.81
N VAL A 75 2.55 -11.99 -10.96
CA VAL A 75 3.58 -11.37 -11.81
C VAL A 75 3.07 -10.09 -12.46
N LEU A 76 1.93 -10.13 -13.16
CA LEU A 76 1.41 -8.98 -13.89
C LEU A 76 0.80 -7.95 -12.93
N GLY A 77 -0.10 -8.39 -12.05
CA GLY A 77 -0.72 -7.52 -11.06
C GLY A 77 0.29 -6.93 -10.08
N GLY A 78 1.21 -7.75 -9.57
CA GLY A 78 2.29 -7.30 -8.69
C GLY A 78 3.24 -6.30 -9.37
N CYS A 79 3.56 -6.49 -10.66
CA CYS A 79 4.38 -5.55 -11.41
C CYS A 79 3.72 -4.16 -11.51
N PHE A 80 2.44 -4.12 -11.91
CA PHE A 80 1.69 -2.85 -12.00
C PHE A 80 1.51 -2.21 -10.62
N LEU A 81 1.13 -2.98 -9.61
CA LEU A 81 0.96 -2.50 -8.24
C LEU A 81 2.26 -1.92 -7.68
N THR A 82 3.39 -2.61 -7.87
CA THR A 82 4.71 -2.16 -7.41
C THR A 82 5.15 -0.90 -8.15
N THR A 83 4.92 -0.84 -9.46
CA THR A 83 5.22 0.35 -10.27
C THR A 83 4.41 1.56 -9.81
N ALA A 84 3.12 1.37 -9.51
CA ALA A 84 2.28 2.45 -9.00
C ALA A 84 2.72 2.91 -7.61
N SER A 85 2.89 1.98 -6.66
CA SER A 85 3.26 2.32 -5.28
C SER A 85 4.66 2.94 -5.19
N HIS A 86 5.62 2.49 -6.00
CA HIS A 86 6.98 3.04 -5.92
C HIS A 86 7.21 4.25 -6.81
N GLY A 87 6.49 4.35 -7.93
CA GLY A 87 6.67 5.43 -8.91
C GLY A 87 5.77 6.64 -8.69
N THR A 88 4.59 6.46 -8.07
CA THR A 88 3.59 7.54 -7.95
C THR A 88 3.29 7.97 -6.51
N GLU A 89 3.69 7.17 -5.52
CA GLU A 89 3.44 7.50 -4.11
C GLU A 89 4.45 8.50 -3.57
N GLN A 90 3.95 9.57 -2.96
CA GLN A 90 4.76 10.68 -2.46
C GLN A 90 5.88 10.22 -1.52
N LEU A 91 5.58 9.35 -0.55
CA LEU A 91 6.56 8.91 0.45
C LEU A 91 7.72 8.13 -0.19
N MET A 92 7.42 7.25 -1.16
CA MET A 92 8.45 6.47 -1.83
C MET A 92 9.30 7.37 -2.74
N VAL A 93 8.66 8.23 -3.53
CA VAL A 93 9.36 9.17 -4.41
C VAL A 93 10.29 10.08 -3.60
N GLN A 94 9.83 10.61 -2.46
CA GLN A 94 10.66 11.42 -1.57
C GLN A 94 11.89 10.66 -1.05
N ARG A 95 11.72 9.39 -0.66
CA ARG A 95 12.84 8.54 -0.22
C ARG A 95 13.85 8.29 -1.33
N LEU A 96 13.37 8.05 -2.55
CA LEU A 96 14.23 7.84 -3.72
C LEU A 96 15.00 9.10 -4.13
N LEU A 97 14.39 10.29 -4.00
CA LEU A 97 15.03 11.59 -4.27
C LEU A 97 16.00 12.03 -3.17
N ALA A 98 15.86 11.51 -1.96
CA ALA A 98 16.78 11.76 -0.85
C ALA A 98 18.07 10.92 -0.92
N ALA A 99 18.15 9.95 -1.84
CA ALA A 99 19.37 9.18 -2.09
C ALA A 99 20.48 10.08 -2.68
N ARG A 100 21.75 9.76 -2.44
CA ARG A 100 22.87 10.63 -2.88
C ARG A 100 23.09 10.58 -4.38
N SER A 101 22.67 9.50 -5.03
CA SER A 101 22.75 9.30 -6.47
C SER A 101 21.64 8.40 -6.97
N GLU A 102 21.37 8.45 -8.27
CA GLU A 102 20.45 7.53 -8.93
C GLU A 102 20.88 6.06 -8.78
N GLY A 103 22.20 5.79 -8.83
CA GLY A 103 22.76 4.46 -8.62
C GLY A 103 22.45 3.90 -7.24
N GLU A 104 22.59 4.71 -6.18
CA GLU A 104 22.22 4.34 -4.81
C GLU A 104 20.71 4.11 -4.68
N SER A 105 19.89 4.96 -5.32
CA SER A 105 18.43 4.84 -5.33
C SER A 105 17.97 3.51 -5.95
N ARG A 106 18.55 3.14 -7.10
CA ARG A 106 18.29 1.84 -7.77
C ARG A 106 18.77 0.67 -6.91
N ALA A 107 19.97 0.76 -6.34
CA ALA A 107 20.50 -0.28 -5.46
C ALA A 107 19.62 -0.48 -4.22
N ALA A 108 19.11 0.60 -3.62
CA ALA A 108 18.16 0.54 -2.52
C ALA A 108 16.87 -0.22 -2.92
N LEU A 109 16.30 0.08 -4.09
CA LEU A 109 15.13 -0.63 -4.61
C LEU A 109 15.37 -2.13 -4.81
N PHE A 110 16.47 -2.53 -5.47
CA PHE A 110 16.77 -3.95 -5.66
C PHE A 110 17.11 -4.67 -4.35
N SER A 111 17.82 -4.00 -3.44
CA SER A 111 18.14 -4.57 -2.12
C SER A 111 16.88 -4.80 -1.28
N SER A 112 15.88 -3.93 -1.40
CA SER A 112 14.61 -4.07 -0.67
C SER A 112 13.86 -5.32 -1.12
N TRP A 113 13.92 -5.70 -2.39
CA TRP A 113 13.27 -6.92 -2.90
C TRP A 113 13.81 -8.18 -2.22
N PHE A 114 15.12 -8.24 -1.97
CA PHE A 114 15.72 -9.36 -1.24
C PHE A 114 15.18 -9.41 0.19
N VAL A 115 15.20 -8.29 0.93
CA VAL A 115 14.70 -8.22 2.30
C VAL A 115 13.21 -8.60 2.37
N ILE A 116 12.40 -8.03 1.47
CA ILE A 116 10.97 -8.31 1.35
C ILE A 116 10.73 -9.80 1.06
N PHE A 117 11.49 -10.42 0.16
CA PHE A 117 11.35 -11.84 -0.15
C PHE A 117 11.51 -12.73 1.10
N PHE A 118 12.60 -12.57 1.86
CA PHE A 118 12.80 -13.36 3.09
C PHE A 118 11.77 -13.06 4.16
N GLN A 119 11.36 -11.80 4.28
CA GLN A 119 10.33 -11.39 5.22
C GLN A 119 8.99 -12.07 4.89
N PHE A 120 8.52 -11.99 3.65
CA PHE A 120 7.28 -12.64 3.23
C PHE A 120 7.36 -14.16 3.39
N ALA A 121 8.48 -14.78 3.03
CA ALA A 121 8.68 -16.21 3.23
C ALA A 121 8.56 -16.60 4.72
N LEU A 122 9.19 -15.85 5.62
CA LEU A 122 9.10 -16.07 7.06
C LEU A 122 7.65 -15.96 7.57
N PHE A 123 6.93 -14.91 7.20
CA PHE A 123 5.53 -14.73 7.65
C PHE A 123 4.58 -15.78 7.08
N LEU A 124 4.76 -16.19 5.82
CA LEU A 124 3.98 -17.29 5.23
C LEU A 124 4.26 -18.61 5.94
N LEU A 125 5.52 -18.91 6.25
CA LEU A 125 5.89 -20.10 7.02
C LEU A 125 5.32 -20.07 8.45
N ILE A 126 5.32 -18.92 9.12
CA ILE A 126 4.63 -18.75 10.40
C ILE A 126 3.14 -19.05 10.25
N GLY A 127 2.50 -18.59 9.17
CA GLY A 127 1.11 -18.92 8.86
C GLY A 127 0.87 -20.43 8.72
N VAL A 128 1.79 -21.16 8.09
CA VAL A 128 1.75 -22.64 8.00
C VAL A 128 1.90 -23.29 9.38
N LEU A 129 2.85 -22.81 10.20
CA LEU A 129 3.03 -23.32 11.56
C LEU A 129 1.80 -23.09 12.44
N LEU A 130 1.20 -21.89 12.38
CA LEU A 130 -0.04 -21.59 13.09
C LEU A 130 -1.19 -22.48 12.61
N PHE A 131 -1.28 -22.76 11.31
CA PHE A 131 -2.29 -23.69 10.78
C PHE A 131 -2.16 -25.09 11.40
N VAL A 132 -0.94 -25.64 11.46
CA VAL A 132 -0.69 -26.95 12.08
C VAL A 132 -0.99 -26.92 13.57
N HIS A 133 -0.46 -25.92 14.28
CA HIS A 133 -0.63 -25.76 15.72
C HIS A 133 -2.12 -25.70 16.14
N TYR A 134 -2.93 -24.90 15.44
CA TYR A 134 -4.37 -24.80 15.74
C TYR A 134 -5.15 -26.05 15.36
N LYS A 135 -4.74 -26.74 14.29
CA LYS A 135 -5.36 -27.99 13.84
C LYS A 135 -5.11 -29.12 14.83
N ASP A 136 -3.88 -29.27 15.31
CA ASP A 136 -3.52 -30.29 16.32
C ASP A 136 -4.26 -30.07 17.64
N LEU A 137 -4.42 -28.82 18.06
CA LEU A 137 -5.16 -28.46 19.27
C LEU A 137 -6.69 -28.54 19.11
N SER A 138 -7.19 -28.86 17.90
CA SER A 138 -8.62 -28.86 17.56
C SER A 138 -9.34 -27.56 17.96
N LEU A 139 -8.62 -26.44 17.96
CA LEU A 139 -9.17 -25.15 18.36
C LEU A 139 -10.09 -24.61 17.26
N PRO A 140 -11.22 -23.99 17.62
CA PRO A 140 -12.04 -23.32 16.63
C PRO A 140 -11.22 -22.24 15.93
N SER A 141 -11.25 -22.23 14.59
CA SER A 141 -10.64 -21.16 13.81
C SER A 141 -11.23 -19.83 14.27
N PRO A 142 -10.41 -18.84 14.69
CA PRO A 142 -10.93 -17.53 15.07
C PRO A 142 -11.71 -16.90 13.91
N ALA A 143 -12.75 -16.14 14.24
CA ALA A 143 -13.54 -15.41 13.25
C ALA A 143 -12.69 -14.39 12.46
N VAL A 144 -11.66 -13.83 13.11
CA VAL A 144 -10.71 -12.89 12.50
C VAL A 144 -9.35 -13.58 12.42
N LYS A 145 -8.95 -14.02 11.22
CA LYS A 145 -7.68 -14.73 11.01
C LYS A 145 -6.47 -13.84 11.28
N ASP A 146 -6.57 -12.55 11.01
CA ASP A 146 -5.47 -11.59 11.16
C ASP A 146 -5.07 -11.36 12.63
N SER A 147 -5.91 -11.75 13.59
CA SER A 147 -5.57 -11.66 15.03
C SER A 147 -4.77 -12.86 15.55
N LEU A 148 -4.67 -13.94 14.78
CA LEU A 148 -3.99 -15.18 15.19
C LEU A 148 -2.55 -14.92 15.61
N TYR A 149 -1.78 -14.24 14.77
CA TYR A 149 -0.36 -14.05 15.01
C TYR A 149 -0.08 -13.07 16.18
N PRO A 150 -0.73 -11.89 16.28
CA PRO A 150 -0.62 -11.05 17.46
C PRO A 150 -1.04 -11.75 18.76
N ALA A 151 -2.13 -12.53 18.73
CA ALA A 151 -2.59 -13.30 19.89
C ALA A 151 -1.58 -14.38 20.28
N PHE A 152 -0.97 -15.05 19.30
CA PHE A 152 0.10 -16.00 19.56
C PHE A 152 1.28 -15.31 20.25
N ILE A 153 1.73 -14.16 19.74
CA ILE A 153 2.85 -13.41 20.33
C ILE A 153 2.57 -13.08 21.79
N TRP A 154 1.41 -12.53 22.07
CA TRP A 154 1.05 -12.11 23.42
C TRP A 154 1.00 -13.27 24.42
N ASN A 155 0.47 -14.41 24.00
CA ASN A 155 0.21 -15.54 24.90
C ASN A 155 1.37 -16.54 25.01
N ASN A 156 2.27 -16.60 24.02
CA ASN A 156 3.27 -17.68 23.93
C ASN A 156 4.72 -17.21 23.95
N LEU A 157 5.02 -15.93 23.69
CA LEU A 157 6.40 -15.43 23.82
C LEU A 157 6.72 -15.07 25.28
N PRO A 158 8.00 -15.16 25.68
CA PRO A 158 8.43 -14.74 27.01
C PRO A 158 8.04 -13.28 27.32
N PRO A 159 7.71 -12.96 28.59
CA PRO A 159 7.52 -11.59 29.04
C PRO A 159 8.73 -10.72 28.67
N GLY A 160 8.48 -9.45 28.34
CA GLY A 160 9.51 -8.56 27.79
C GLY A 160 9.63 -8.68 26.27
N ILE A 161 9.88 -9.88 25.72
CA ILE A 161 9.99 -10.06 24.26
C ILE A 161 8.63 -9.89 23.59
N ALA A 162 7.57 -10.51 24.14
CA ALA A 162 6.21 -10.31 23.63
C ALA A 162 5.84 -8.81 23.60
N GLY A 163 6.15 -8.08 24.66
CA GLY A 163 5.94 -6.64 24.76
C GLY A 163 6.74 -5.85 23.72
N LEU A 164 8.03 -6.18 23.54
CA LEU A 164 8.91 -5.55 22.56
C LEU A 164 8.40 -5.73 21.12
N VAL A 165 7.96 -6.94 20.76
CA VAL A 165 7.47 -7.25 19.42
C VAL A 165 6.13 -6.55 19.15
N ILE A 166 5.19 -6.60 20.10
CA ILE A 166 3.92 -5.88 19.97
C ILE A 166 4.16 -4.37 19.89
N ALA A 167 5.06 -3.82 20.71
CA ALA A 167 5.44 -2.41 20.64
C ALA A 167 6.06 -2.07 19.27
N ALA A 168 6.91 -2.93 18.70
CA ALA A 168 7.49 -2.71 17.38
C ALA A 168 6.44 -2.73 16.26
N ILE A 169 5.47 -3.66 16.31
CA ILE A 169 4.36 -3.71 15.35
C ILE A 169 3.50 -2.44 15.44
N LEU A 170 3.15 -2.02 16.66
CA LEU A 170 2.40 -0.79 16.89
C LEU A 170 3.19 0.44 16.43
N ALA A 171 4.50 0.49 16.71
CA ALA A 171 5.37 1.58 16.28
C ALA A 171 5.49 1.68 14.76
N ALA A 172 5.60 0.55 14.05
CA ALA A 172 5.57 0.51 12.59
C ALA A 172 4.23 1.01 12.04
N GLY A 173 3.11 0.60 12.66
CA GLY A 173 1.78 1.10 12.32
C GLY A 173 1.63 2.61 12.55
N MET A 174 2.17 3.12 13.66
CA MET A 174 2.16 4.55 13.98
C MET A 174 3.01 5.38 13.01
N SER A 175 4.15 4.87 12.56
CA SER A 175 5.01 5.53 11.54
C SER A 175 4.21 5.73 10.24
N ASN A 176 3.57 4.67 9.75
CA ASN A 176 2.73 4.72 8.55
C ASN A 176 1.51 5.63 8.72
N LEU A 177 0.84 5.57 9.88
CA LEU A 177 -0.32 6.42 10.16
C LEU A 177 0.07 7.90 10.22
N SER A 178 1.21 8.22 10.83
CA SER A 178 1.72 9.60 10.89
C SER A 178 2.05 10.12 9.49
N ALA A 179 2.71 9.31 8.65
CA ALA A 179 2.99 9.67 7.27
C ALA A 179 1.70 9.89 6.45
N ALA A 180 0.71 9.01 6.59
CA ALA A 180 -0.58 9.14 5.91
C ALA A 180 -1.35 10.40 6.35
N LEU A 181 -1.41 10.68 7.65
CA LEU A 181 -2.04 11.90 8.19
C LEU A 181 -1.34 13.17 7.69
N ASN A 182 -0.01 13.17 7.66
CA ASN A 182 0.77 14.28 7.14
C ASN A 182 0.51 14.50 5.65
N ALA A 183 0.50 13.43 4.84
CA ALA A 183 0.20 13.50 3.41
C ALA A 183 -1.22 14.03 3.16
N LEU A 184 -2.23 13.51 3.87
CA LEU A 184 -3.62 13.96 3.76
C LEU A 184 -3.79 15.43 4.15
N ALA A 185 -3.21 15.85 5.29
CA ALA A 185 -3.27 17.23 5.74
C ALA A 185 -2.54 18.18 4.79
N SER A 186 -1.34 17.81 4.35
CA SER A 186 -0.55 18.59 3.39
C SER A 186 -1.30 18.74 2.06
N THR A 187 -1.80 17.65 1.49
CA THR A 187 -2.57 17.67 0.24
C THR A 187 -3.82 18.55 0.38
N THR A 188 -4.56 18.41 1.48
CA THR A 188 -5.77 19.23 1.75
C THR A 188 -5.44 20.72 1.79
N ILE A 189 -4.36 21.12 2.45
CA ILE A 189 -4.04 22.54 2.66
C ILE A 189 -3.25 23.15 1.50
N ILE A 190 -2.23 22.46 1.02
CA ILE A 190 -1.30 22.99 0.02
C ILE A 190 -1.83 22.80 -1.39
N ASP A 191 -2.44 21.64 -1.70
CA ASP A 191 -2.83 21.32 -3.07
C ASP A 191 -4.28 21.72 -3.37
N PHE A 192 -5.16 21.74 -2.36
CA PHE A 192 -6.55 22.17 -2.52
C PHE A 192 -6.83 23.56 -1.94
N TYR A 193 -6.60 23.78 -0.65
CA TYR A 193 -7.03 25.02 0.00
C TYR A 193 -6.24 26.26 -0.46
N LYS A 194 -4.91 26.19 -0.52
CA LYS A 194 -4.05 27.32 -0.89
C LYS A 194 -4.35 27.83 -2.31
N PRO A 195 -4.42 26.99 -3.37
CA PRO A 195 -4.80 27.45 -4.70
C PRO A 195 -6.18 28.12 -4.76
N LEU A 196 -7.17 27.57 -4.04
CA LEU A 196 -8.53 28.13 -4.00
C LEU A 196 -8.57 29.52 -3.35
N VAL A 197 -7.79 29.73 -2.29
CA VAL A 197 -7.70 31.01 -1.57
C VAL A 197 -6.89 32.04 -2.36
N THR A 198 -5.77 31.62 -2.97
CA THR A 198 -4.97 32.48 -3.86
C THR A 198 -5.77 32.91 -5.09
N ALA A 199 -6.56 32.00 -5.69
CA ALA A 199 -7.47 32.34 -6.79
C ALA A 199 -8.54 33.39 -6.39
N ARG A 200 -8.95 33.40 -5.12
CA ARG A 200 -9.86 34.41 -4.55
C ARG A 200 -9.14 35.69 -4.09
N ARG A 201 -7.84 35.85 -4.40
CA ARG A 201 -6.98 36.99 -4.01
C ARG A 201 -6.98 37.26 -2.50
N ARG A 202 -7.15 36.23 -1.68
CA ARG A 202 -7.03 36.36 -0.23
C ARG A 202 -5.60 36.01 0.16
N GLU A 203 -4.92 36.95 0.80
CA GLU A 203 -3.61 36.70 1.40
C GLU A 203 -3.81 35.97 2.72
N VAL A 204 -3.20 34.79 2.83
CA VAL A 204 -3.18 33.99 4.06
C VAL A 204 -1.73 33.79 4.44
N SER A 205 -1.40 34.13 5.68
CA SER A 205 -0.03 33.99 6.21
C SER A 205 0.38 32.52 6.29
N GLU A 206 1.68 32.23 6.16
CA GLU A 206 2.24 30.89 6.38
C GLU A 206 1.88 30.32 7.76
N ALA A 207 1.83 31.17 8.79
CA ALA A 207 1.43 30.76 10.14
C ALA A 207 -0.05 30.30 10.20
N GLU A 208 -0.92 30.85 9.35
CA GLU A 208 -2.31 30.43 9.24
C GLU A 208 -2.43 29.11 8.46
N PHE A 209 -1.69 28.93 7.36
CA PHE A 209 -1.62 27.63 6.67
C PHE A 209 -1.14 26.52 7.60
N LEU A 210 -0.13 26.78 8.43
CA LEU A 210 0.37 25.82 9.41
C LEU A 210 -0.71 25.44 10.45
N ARG A 211 -1.47 26.43 10.95
CA ARG A 211 -2.58 26.17 11.89
C ARG A 211 -3.67 25.33 11.22
N LEU A 212 -4.05 25.67 9.99
CA LEU A 212 -5.05 24.92 9.22
C LEU A 212 -4.59 23.48 8.95
N ALA A 213 -3.30 23.25 8.65
CA ALA A 213 -2.74 21.92 8.47
C ALA A 213 -2.82 21.08 9.75
N ARG A 214 -2.60 21.68 10.93
CA ARG A 214 -2.79 21.00 12.23
C ARG A 214 -4.25 20.62 12.46
N TYR A 215 -5.20 21.51 12.15
CA TYR A 215 -6.63 21.17 12.24
C TYR A 215 -7.04 20.07 11.25
N ALA A 216 -6.55 20.14 10.02
CA ALA A 216 -6.77 19.11 9.01
C ALA A 216 -6.22 17.74 9.47
N THR A 217 -5.06 17.73 10.13
CA THR A 217 -4.47 16.51 10.71
C THR A 217 -5.41 15.87 11.75
N ILE A 218 -5.99 16.67 12.65
CA ILE A 218 -6.95 16.19 13.65
C ILE A 218 -8.22 15.66 12.98
N ALA A 219 -8.76 16.39 12.00
CA ALA A 219 -9.95 15.99 11.27
C ALA A 219 -9.76 14.65 10.53
N TRP A 220 -8.65 14.50 9.81
CA TRP A 220 -8.30 13.24 9.15
C TRP A 220 -8.04 12.12 10.16
N GLY A 221 -7.46 12.43 11.32
CA GLY A 221 -7.31 11.46 12.42
C GLY A 221 -8.65 10.89 12.87
N ALA A 222 -9.67 11.74 13.05
CA ALA A 222 -11.02 11.30 13.41
C ALA A 222 -11.67 10.45 12.29
N ILE A 223 -11.49 10.84 11.03
CA ILE A 223 -12.01 10.10 9.87
C ILE A 223 -11.36 8.72 9.77
N LEU A 224 -10.03 8.63 9.85
CA LEU A 224 -9.30 7.36 9.80
C LEU A 224 -9.66 6.46 10.99
N PHE A 225 -9.88 7.02 12.18
CA PHE A 225 -10.36 6.27 13.33
C PHE A 225 -11.75 5.66 13.08
N ALA A 226 -12.69 6.44 12.52
CA ALA A 226 -14.02 5.95 12.17
C ALA A 226 -13.97 4.83 11.12
N ILE A 227 -13.14 4.99 10.08
CA ILE A 227 -12.91 3.96 9.06
C ILE A 227 -12.32 2.70 9.70
N GLY A 228 -11.31 2.84 10.56
CA GLY A 228 -10.69 1.71 11.27
C GLY A 228 -11.68 0.95 12.15
N PHE A 229 -12.61 1.65 12.79
CA PHE A 229 -13.68 1.02 13.58
C PHE A 229 -14.61 0.17 12.70
N VAL A 230 -15.02 0.67 11.53
CA VAL A 230 -15.85 -0.05 10.57
C VAL A 230 -15.10 -1.22 9.93
N ALA A 231 -13.79 -1.07 9.67
CA ALA A 231 -12.96 -2.09 9.04
C ALA A 231 -12.74 -3.35 9.90
N ARG A 232 -13.10 -3.34 11.19
CA ARG A 232 -12.96 -4.51 12.08
C ARG A 232 -13.74 -5.73 11.62
N SER A 233 -14.82 -5.55 10.87
CA SER A 233 -15.64 -6.63 10.30
C SER A 233 -15.28 -6.98 8.85
N TRP A 234 -14.30 -6.30 8.26
CA TRP A 234 -13.85 -6.57 6.90
C TRP A 234 -12.88 -7.75 6.94
N GLY A 235 -13.24 -8.85 6.25
CA GLY A 235 -12.58 -10.16 6.29
C GLY A 235 -11.06 -10.14 6.48
N SER A 236 -10.30 -10.24 5.38
CA SER A 236 -8.84 -10.06 5.44
C SER A 236 -8.52 -8.59 5.27
N VAL A 237 -7.82 -8.01 6.25
CA VAL A 237 -7.37 -6.61 6.23
C VAL A 237 -6.37 -6.40 5.09
N LEU A 238 -5.53 -7.40 4.80
CA LEU A 238 -4.58 -7.37 3.68
C LEU A 238 -5.30 -7.20 2.34
N GLU A 239 -6.27 -8.06 2.04
CA GLU A 239 -7.01 -8.01 0.77
C GLU A 239 -7.84 -6.72 0.66
N ALA A 240 -8.49 -6.30 1.75
CA ALA A 240 -9.26 -5.06 1.76
C ALA A 240 -8.36 -3.84 1.47
N GLY A 241 -7.20 -3.76 2.14
CA GLY A 241 -6.22 -2.70 1.93
C GLY A 241 -5.68 -2.66 0.50
N LEU A 242 -5.23 -3.81 -0.01
CA LEU A 242 -4.73 -3.92 -1.38
C LEU A 242 -5.80 -3.62 -2.43
N THR A 243 -7.05 -3.99 -2.17
CA THR A 243 -8.18 -3.69 -3.07
C THR A 243 -8.44 -2.20 -3.17
N ILE A 244 -8.54 -1.52 -2.02
CA ILE A 244 -8.79 -0.07 -1.98
C ILE A 244 -7.63 0.68 -2.65
N ALA A 245 -6.39 0.31 -2.32
CA ALA A 245 -5.21 0.90 -2.91
C ALA A 245 -5.18 0.71 -4.44
N SER A 246 -5.48 -0.51 -4.92
CA SER A 246 -5.40 -0.83 -6.35
C SER A 246 -6.39 -0.05 -7.22
N ILE A 247 -7.58 0.27 -6.70
CA ILE A 247 -8.58 1.11 -7.39
C ILE A 247 -8.01 2.51 -7.67
N LEU A 248 -7.32 3.10 -6.69
CA LEU A 248 -6.76 4.45 -6.79
C LEU A 248 -5.46 4.45 -7.61
N TYR A 249 -4.58 3.49 -7.34
CA TYR A 249 -3.29 3.38 -8.04
C TYR A 249 -3.43 3.18 -9.54
N GLY A 250 -4.46 2.48 -10.01
CA GLY A 250 -4.69 2.31 -11.45
C GLY A 250 -4.79 3.66 -12.18
N SER A 251 -5.57 4.59 -11.63
CA SER A 251 -5.78 5.92 -12.23
C SER A 251 -4.54 6.81 -12.11
N LEU A 252 -3.87 6.78 -10.96
CA LEU A 252 -2.65 7.55 -10.72
C LEU A 252 -1.51 7.12 -11.66
N LEU A 253 -1.26 5.82 -11.76
CA LEU A 253 -0.24 5.28 -12.67
C LEU A 253 -0.59 5.55 -14.13
N GLY A 254 -1.87 5.48 -14.51
CA GLY A 254 -2.32 5.82 -15.87
C GLY A 254 -1.96 7.23 -16.29
N VAL A 255 -2.26 8.23 -15.46
CA VAL A 255 -1.89 9.63 -15.75
C VAL A 255 -0.39 9.87 -15.65
N PHE A 256 0.28 9.24 -14.70
CA PHE A 256 1.74 9.32 -14.62
C PHE A 256 2.40 8.84 -15.91
N LEU A 257 1.96 7.70 -16.46
CA LEU A 257 2.45 7.19 -17.73
C LEU A 257 2.07 8.09 -18.92
N LEU A 258 0.89 8.72 -18.90
CA LEU A 258 0.53 9.70 -19.94
C LEU A 258 1.51 10.88 -19.95
N GLY A 259 1.84 11.43 -18.78
CA GLY A 259 2.79 12.53 -18.65
C GLY A 259 4.24 12.14 -18.99
N LEU A 260 4.62 10.88 -18.76
CA LEU A 260 5.96 10.37 -19.01
C LEU A 260 6.19 9.95 -20.47
N LEU A 261 5.22 9.24 -21.07
CA LEU A 261 5.37 8.60 -22.38
C LEU A 261 4.78 9.42 -23.53
N THR A 262 4.04 10.50 -23.23
CA THR A 262 3.36 11.30 -24.24
C THR A 262 3.52 12.79 -23.97
N HIS A 263 3.54 13.60 -25.03
CA HIS A 263 3.62 15.07 -24.93
C HIS A 263 2.34 15.79 -25.39
N ARG A 264 1.29 15.04 -25.77
CA ARG A 264 0.07 15.58 -26.40
C ARG A 264 -1.08 15.81 -25.43
N VAL A 265 -1.07 15.13 -24.28
CA VAL A 265 -2.21 15.11 -23.36
C VAL A 265 -2.16 16.36 -22.48
N GLN A 266 -3.18 17.21 -22.59
CA GLN A 266 -3.36 18.38 -21.75
C GLN A 266 -4.00 18.02 -20.40
N GLU A 267 -3.93 18.94 -19.43
CA GLU A 267 -4.48 18.77 -18.07
C GLU A 267 -5.95 18.32 -18.07
N ASN A 268 -6.80 18.95 -18.87
CA ASN A 268 -8.23 18.62 -18.94
C ASN A 268 -8.46 17.16 -19.41
N ALA A 269 -7.70 16.70 -20.40
CA ALA A 269 -7.76 15.33 -20.89
C ALA A 269 -7.28 14.34 -19.82
N ALA A 270 -6.22 14.68 -19.08
CA ALA A 270 -5.73 13.87 -17.97
C ALA A 270 -6.75 13.77 -16.82
N MET A 271 -7.41 14.88 -16.47
CA MET A 271 -8.46 14.88 -15.43
C MET A 271 -9.65 14.02 -15.81
N ILE A 272 -10.13 14.11 -17.05
CA ILE A 272 -11.20 13.24 -17.57
C ILE A 272 -10.77 11.78 -17.50
N ALA A 273 -9.54 11.47 -17.91
CA ALA A 273 -8.99 10.12 -17.89
C ALA A 273 -8.91 9.51 -16.48
N MET A 274 -8.54 10.31 -15.47
CA MET A 274 -8.54 9.86 -14.08
C MET A 274 -9.95 9.52 -13.60
N VAL A 275 -10.93 10.38 -13.90
CA VAL A 275 -12.33 10.14 -13.53
C VAL A 275 -12.86 8.89 -14.23
N CYS A 276 -12.61 8.72 -15.53
CA CYS A 276 -13.00 7.53 -16.27
C CYS A 276 -12.35 6.25 -15.71
N GLY A 277 -11.05 6.28 -15.40
CA GLY A 277 -10.35 5.14 -14.78
C GLY A 277 -10.92 4.78 -13.42
N LEU A 278 -11.14 5.77 -12.56
CA LEU A 278 -11.71 5.56 -11.23
C LEU A 278 -13.12 4.98 -11.30
N LEU A 279 -14.00 5.58 -12.13
CA LEU A 279 -15.37 5.10 -12.31
C LEU A 279 -15.41 3.68 -12.89
N THR A 280 -14.53 3.38 -13.84
CA THR A 280 -14.41 2.03 -14.40
C THR A 280 -13.97 1.03 -13.33
N MET A 281 -13.02 1.40 -12.47
CA MET A 281 -12.58 0.50 -11.40
C MET A 281 -13.64 0.30 -10.32
N LEU A 282 -14.42 1.34 -10.00
CA LEU A 282 -15.58 1.19 -9.12
C LEU A 282 -16.64 0.27 -9.73
N TYR A 283 -16.88 0.36 -11.04
CA TYR A 283 -17.77 -0.54 -11.76
C TYR A 283 -17.25 -1.99 -11.73
N VAL A 284 -15.98 -2.21 -12.06
CA VAL A 284 -15.33 -3.53 -12.01
C VAL A 284 -15.47 -4.15 -10.63
N LYS A 285 -15.18 -3.40 -9.57
CA LYS A 285 -15.31 -3.86 -8.18
C LYS A 285 -16.76 -4.19 -7.79
N ALA A 286 -17.74 -3.41 -8.25
CA ALA A 286 -19.14 -3.55 -7.85
C ALA A 286 -19.90 -4.64 -8.64
N PHE A 287 -19.56 -4.84 -9.91
CA PHE A 287 -20.37 -5.62 -10.85
C PHE A 287 -19.64 -6.81 -11.48
N THR A 288 -18.37 -7.03 -11.15
CA THR A 288 -17.60 -8.16 -11.70
C THR A 288 -16.91 -8.96 -10.60
N HIS A 289 -16.49 -10.18 -10.94
CA HIS A 289 -15.71 -11.04 -10.06
C HIS A 289 -14.20 -10.94 -10.30
N ILE A 290 -13.73 -9.89 -10.96
CA ILE A 290 -12.29 -9.70 -11.23
C ILE A 290 -11.58 -9.47 -9.90
N ALA A 291 -10.48 -10.19 -9.68
CA ALA A 291 -9.65 -10.07 -8.50
C ALA A 291 -8.90 -8.74 -8.46
N PHE A 292 -8.65 -8.24 -7.25
CA PHE A 292 -8.03 -6.94 -7.03
C PHE A 292 -6.63 -6.80 -7.65
N THR A 293 -5.91 -7.91 -7.84
CA THR A 293 -4.58 -7.96 -8.44
C THR A 293 -4.56 -7.40 -9.86
N TRP A 294 -5.68 -7.47 -10.57
CA TRP A 294 -5.80 -6.92 -11.93
C TRP A 294 -6.20 -5.44 -11.96
N TYR A 295 -6.60 -4.86 -10.82
CA TYR A 295 -7.23 -3.55 -10.77
C TYR A 295 -6.30 -2.42 -11.19
N VAL A 296 -5.03 -2.46 -10.74
CA VAL A 296 -4.05 -1.44 -11.15
C VAL A 296 -3.84 -1.49 -12.65
N MET A 297 -3.64 -2.69 -13.21
CA MET A 297 -3.41 -2.87 -14.65
C MET A 297 -4.61 -2.37 -15.49
N ILE A 298 -5.83 -2.78 -15.13
CA ILE A 298 -7.06 -2.35 -15.82
C ILE A 298 -7.24 -0.85 -15.70
N GLY A 299 -7.15 -0.30 -14.48
CA GLY A 299 -7.32 1.13 -14.23
C GLY A 299 -6.28 1.96 -14.98
N THR A 300 -5.02 1.53 -15.00
CA THR A 300 -3.94 2.17 -15.75
C THR A 300 -4.20 2.13 -17.25
N ALA A 301 -4.60 0.99 -17.79
CA ALA A 301 -4.92 0.87 -19.21
C ALA A 301 -6.10 1.77 -19.61
N VAL A 302 -7.17 1.80 -18.81
CA VAL A 302 -8.35 2.64 -19.05
C VAL A 302 -7.99 4.12 -18.97
N THR A 303 -7.31 4.56 -17.92
CA THR A 303 -6.89 5.96 -17.78
C THR A 303 -5.94 6.36 -18.92
N PHE A 304 -4.94 5.54 -19.23
CA PHE A 304 -4.00 5.85 -20.30
C PHE A 304 -4.70 5.99 -21.66
N THR A 305 -5.55 5.01 -22.01
CA THR A 305 -6.27 5.02 -23.30
C THR A 305 -7.30 6.16 -23.38
N THR A 306 -8.07 6.40 -22.33
CA THR A 306 -9.05 7.50 -22.31
C THR A 306 -8.38 8.87 -22.37
N GLY A 307 -7.22 9.06 -21.75
CA GLY A 307 -6.45 10.30 -21.85
C GLY A 307 -5.90 10.54 -23.25
N LEU A 308 -5.40 9.49 -23.91
CA LEU A 308 -4.99 9.56 -25.31
C LEU A 308 -6.17 9.90 -26.22
N LEU A 309 -7.30 9.24 -26.06
CA LEU A 309 -8.50 9.49 -26.87
C LEU A 309 -9.05 10.90 -26.64
N ALA A 310 -9.13 11.34 -25.37
CA ALA A 310 -9.55 12.69 -25.02
C ALA A 310 -8.62 13.75 -25.61
N SER A 311 -7.32 13.48 -25.76
CA SER A 311 -6.38 14.44 -26.36
C SER A 311 -6.65 14.76 -27.84
N TYR A 312 -7.40 13.92 -28.55
CA TYR A 312 -7.85 14.20 -29.92
C TYR A 312 -9.09 15.10 -29.99
N VAL A 313 -9.78 15.28 -28.86
CA VAL A 313 -10.88 16.25 -28.76
C VAL A 313 -10.27 17.62 -28.49
N PRO A 314 -10.50 18.63 -29.34
CA PRO A 314 -9.96 19.96 -29.11
C PRO A 314 -10.59 20.56 -27.85
N PHE A 315 -9.82 20.60 -26.77
CA PHE A 315 -10.17 21.42 -25.61
C PHE A 315 -9.83 22.88 -25.94
N ALA A 316 -10.73 23.79 -25.62
CA ALA A 316 -10.45 25.21 -25.71
C ALA A 316 -9.20 25.51 -24.88
N VAL A 317 -8.13 25.95 -25.54
CA VAL A 317 -6.86 26.29 -24.91
C VAL A 317 -7.15 27.38 -23.88
N GLN A 318 -7.04 27.03 -22.60
CA GLN A 318 -7.05 28.02 -21.54
C GLN A 318 -5.68 28.69 -21.56
N ASP A 319 -5.62 29.86 -22.18
CA ASP A 319 -4.40 30.61 -22.41
C ASP A 319 -3.72 30.93 -21.06
N ARG A 320 -2.62 30.22 -20.77
CA ARG A 320 -1.80 30.39 -19.56
C ARG A 320 -0.82 31.57 -19.68
N SER A 321 -1.00 32.47 -20.66
CA SER A 321 -0.13 33.63 -20.91
C SER A 321 -0.16 34.71 -19.80
N SER A 322 -1.00 34.60 -18.77
CA SER A 322 -1.09 35.59 -17.69
C SER A 322 -0.20 35.34 -16.45
N HIS A 323 0.46 34.18 -16.33
CA HIS A 323 1.30 33.86 -15.16
C HIS A 323 2.81 33.98 -15.36
N ALA A 324 3.29 34.26 -16.57
CA ALA A 324 4.74 34.37 -16.85
C ALA A 324 5.36 35.74 -16.50
N ASN A 325 4.56 36.78 -16.19
CA ASN A 325 5.06 38.16 -16.06
C ASN A 325 5.30 38.67 -14.62
N VAL A 326 5.44 37.79 -13.62
CA VAL A 326 5.70 38.23 -12.22
C VAL A 326 7.13 37.91 -11.76
N SER A 327 8.00 37.33 -12.60
CA SER A 327 9.39 37.02 -12.21
C SER A 327 10.44 38.09 -12.58
N SER A 328 10.02 39.29 -12.97
CA SER A 328 10.95 40.39 -13.28
C SER A 328 10.56 41.71 -12.60
N ARG A 329 10.53 41.74 -11.27
CA ARG A 329 10.83 42.92 -10.43
C ARG A 329 11.34 42.48 -9.07
#